data_AF-A0A058ZV22-F1
#
_entry.id   AF-A0A058ZV22-F1
#
_cell.length_a   1.000
_cell.length_b   1.000
_cell.length_c   1.000
_cell.angle_alpha   90.00
_cell.angle_beta   90.00
_cell.angle_gamma   90.00
#
_symmetry.space_group_name_H-M   'P 1'
#
loop_
_entity.id
_entity.type
_entity.pdbx_description
1 polymer ?
#
loop_
_entity_poly.entity_id
_entity_poly.type
_entity_poly.pdbx_seq_one_letter_code
_entity_poly.pdbx_strand_id
1 'polypeptide(L)'
;MATSSSSSASSSRVAIPKWDYDVFLSFRGEDTRAGFVSHLHSALCRSGVRVYIDEELPRGERISLSLEHAIESSRIAIIVFSPNFAASAWCLQELTKILEMKYSKGQLVRPVFFHVDPSDVRKQTGVIAEIMERHDKVYGGDGDGLERVKKWRDALRDAANLSGWHSSNG
;
A
#
# COMPACT_ATOMS: atom_id res chain seq x y z
N MET A 1 -28.17 56.44 -24.34
CA MET A 1 -27.77 55.03 -24.46
C MET A 1 -26.90 54.70 -23.25
N ALA A 2 -27.44 53.99 -22.27
CA ALA A 2 -26.70 53.60 -21.07
C ALA A 2 -26.21 52.16 -21.25
N THR A 3 -24.90 51.95 -21.15
CA THR A 3 -24.26 50.63 -21.26
C THR A 3 -24.25 49.95 -19.89
N SER A 4 -25.16 49.01 -19.71
CA SER A 4 -25.17 48.09 -18.57
C SER A 4 -24.00 47.11 -18.69
N SER A 5 -23.09 47.15 -17.72
CA SER A 5 -21.98 46.20 -17.58
C SER A 5 -22.48 44.96 -16.83
N SER A 6 -22.50 43.81 -17.51
CA SER A 6 -22.82 42.52 -16.88
C SER A 6 -21.57 41.92 -16.24
N SER A 7 -21.55 41.89 -14.90
CA SER A 7 -20.56 41.15 -14.12
C SER A 7 -20.76 39.65 -14.30
N SER A 8 -19.81 38.98 -14.94
CA SER A 8 -19.81 37.52 -15.09
C SER A 8 -19.51 36.86 -13.74
N ALA A 9 -20.49 36.15 -13.19
CA ALA A 9 -20.29 35.35 -11.99
C ALA A 9 -19.30 34.21 -12.29
N SER A 10 -18.14 34.22 -11.63
CA SER A 10 -17.20 33.11 -11.67
C SER A 10 -17.82 31.90 -10.97
N SER A 11 -18.34 30.96 -11.75
CA SER A 11 -18.71 29.63 -11.26
C SER A 11 -17.43 28.93 -10.80
N SER A 12 -17.23 28.86 -9.48
CA SER A 12 -16.22 28.00 -8.88
C SER A 12 -16.60 26.55 -9.20
N ARG A 13 -15.97 26.01 -10.25
CA ARG A 13 -16.05 24.58 -10.55
C ARG A 13 -15.50 23.85 -9.33
N VAL A 14 -16.38 23.26 -8.52
CA VAL A 14 -15.98 22.32 -7.47
C VAL A 14 -15.21 21.21 -8.19
N ALA A 15 -13.89 21.19 -8.03
CA ALA A 15 -13.07 20.14 -8.60
C ALA A 15 -13.51 18.83 -7.94
N ILE A 16 -14.16 17.96 -8.71
CA ILE A 16 -14.45 16.60 -8.26
C ILE A 16 -13.09 16.00 -7.87
N PRO A 17 -12.92 15.50 -6.63
CA PRO A 17 -11.68 14.86 -6.24
C PRO A 17 -11.38 13.74 -7.23
N LYS A 18 -10.21 13.77 -7.85
CA LYS A 18 -9.74 12.68 -8.72
C LYS A 18 -9.60 11.34 -7.96
N TRP A 19 -9.56 11.41 -6.63
CA TRP A 19 -9.27 10.32 -5.72
C TRP A 19 -10.29 10.31 -4.57
N ASP A 20 -10.82 9.13 -4.25
CA ASP A 20 -11.71 8.93 -3.10
C ASP A 20 -10.94 9.03 -1.78
N TYR A 21 -9.66 8.64 -1.81
CA TYR A 21 -8.76 8.70 -0.66
C TYR A 21 -7.45 9.39 -1.01
N ASP A 22 -6.87 10.04 0.00
CA ASP A 22 -5.55 10.66 -0.13
C ASP A 22 -4.44 9.62 0.09
N VAL A 23 -4.67 8.67 1.01
CA VAL A 23 -3.74 7.61 1.36
C VAL A 23 -4.45 6.25 1.44
N PHE A 24 -3.88 5.23 0.79
CA PHE A 24 -4.08 3.82 1.10
C PHE A 24 -2.98 3.35 2.05
N LEU A 25 -3.33 2.70 3.16
CA LEU A 25 -2.37 2.19 4.14
C LEU A 25 -2.38 0.66 4.16
N SER A 26 -1.34 0.04 3.61
CA SER A 26 -1.10 -1.41 3.63
C SER A 26 -0.12 -1.77 4.74
N PHE A 27 -0.46 -2.77 5.54
CA PHE A 27 0.32 -3.18 6.70
C PHE A 27 -0.06 -4.59 7.14
N ARG A 28 0.81 -5.22 7.94
CA ARG A 28 0.46 -6.44 8.66
C ARG A 28 -0.22 -6.08 9.98
N GLY A 29 -1.49 -6.44 10.11
CA GLY A 29 -2.30 -6.13 11.27
C GLY A 29 -1.78 -6.77 12.55
N GLU A 30 -1.35 -8.03 12.46
CA GLU A 30 -0.76 -8.77 13.58
C GLU A 30 0.47 -8.06 14.18
N ASP A 31 1.30 -7.43 13.34
CA ASP A 31 2.54 -6.80 13.78
C ASP A 31 2.33 -5.38 14.30
N THR A 32 1.43 -4.60 13.69
CA THR A 32 1.48 -3.13 13.80
C THR A 32 0.15 -2.44 14.11
N ARG A 33 -0.99 -3.13 14.07
CA ARG A 33 -2.34 -2.53 14.18
C ARG A 33 -2.52 -1.72 15.45
N ALA A 34 -2.29 -2.33 16.61
CA ALA A 34 -2.53 -1.70 17.91
C ALA A 34 -1.44 -0.68 18.31
N GLY A 35 -0.35 -0.59 17.56
CA GLY A 35 0.80 0.27 17.86
C GLY A 35 1.02 1.32 16.76
N PHE A 36 2.11 1.14 16.02
CA PHE A 36 2.59 2.11 15.03
C PHE A 36 1.51 2.55 14.03
N VAL A 37 0.75 1.62 13.46
CA VAL A 37 -0.26 1.94 12.44
C VAL A 37 -1.43 2.73 13.01
N SER A 38 -1.92 2.40 14.22
CA SER A 38 -2.97 3.18 14.88
C SER A 38 -2.54 4.64 15.09
N HIS A 39 -1.30 4.86 15.53
CA HIS A 39 -0.76 6.21 15.71
C HIS A 39 -0.58 6.95 14.38
N LEU A 40 -0.04 6.29 13.36
CA LEU A 40 0.13 6.84 12.01
C LEU A 40 -1.21 7.24 11.40
N HIS A 41 -2.19 6.34 11.42
CA HIS A 41 -3.56 6.59 10.95
C HIS A 41 -4.17 7.79 11.67
N SER A 42 -4.12 7.79 13.00
CA SER A 42 -4.67 8.89 13.81
C SER A 42 -3.99 10.24 13.50
N ALA A 43 -2.67 10.26 13.28
CA ALA A 43 -1.94 11.47 12.94
C ALA A 43 -2.29 12.01 11.54
N LEU A 44 -2.45 11.12 10.56
CA LEU A 44 -2.92 11.47 9.21
C LEU A 44 -4.34 12.06 9.25
N CYS A 45 -5.28 11.39 9.94
CA CYS A 45 -6.65 11.87 10.10
C CYS A 45 -6.71 13.23 10.80
N ARG A 46 -5.94 13.44 11.89
CA ARG A 46 -5.84 14.75 12.58
C ARG A 46 -5.30 15.86 11.68
N SER A 47 -4.53 15.50 10.65
CA SER A 47 -4.00 16.44 9.66
C SER A 47 -4.96 16.67 8.48
N GLY A 48 -6.18 16.12 8.54
CA GLY A 48 -7.20 16.27 7.48
C GLY A 48 -7.00 15.34 6.28
N VAL A 49 -6.14 14.32 6.38
CA VAL A 49 -5.90 13.35 5.31
C VAL A 49 -6.99 12.26 5.34
N ARG A 50 -7.63 11.99 4.19
CA ARG A 50 -8.57 10.88 4.04
C ARG A 50 -7.80 9.58 3.82
N VAL A 51 -7.78 8.71 4.82
CA VAL A 51 -7.04 7.45 4.79
C VAL A 51 -8.00 6.28 4.62
N TYR A 52 -7.71 5.40 3.67
CA TYR A 52 -8.23 4.04 3.66
C TYR A 52 -7.22 3.12 4.34
N ILE A 53 -7.67 2.38 5.35
CA ILE A 53 -6.85 1.43 6.09
C ILE A 53 -7.30 0.02 5.73
N ASP A 54 -6.36 -0.84 5.29
CA ASP A 54 -6.66 -2.26 5.13
C ASP A 54 -6.77 -2.89 6.53
N GLU A 55 -7.96 -2.86 7.11
CA GLU A 55 -8.26 -3.67 8.27
C GLU A 55 -8.27 -5.12 7.79
N GLU A 56 -7.14 -5.85 7.87
CA GLU A 56 -7.10 -7.32 7.75
C GLU A 56 -8.13 -7.94 8.72
N LEU A 57 -9.40 -7.92 8.35
CA LEU A 57 -10.48 -8.71 8.90
C LEU A 57 -10.27 -10.13 8.35
N PRO A 58 -10.70 -11.17 9.06
CA PRO A 58 -10.60 -12.55 8.59
C PRO A 58 -11.56 -12.77 7.40
N ARG A 59 -11.22 -12.21 6.24
CA ARG A 59 -11.83 -12.47 4.95
C ARG A 59 -10.75 -13.17 4.15
N GLY A 60 -11.06 -14.38 3.68
CA GLY A 60 -10.09 -15.29 3.06
C GLY A 60 -9.36 -14.71 1.86
N GLU A 61 -8.50 -15.54 1.24
CA GLU A 61 -7.40 -15.26 0.30
C GLU A 61 -7.66 -14.39 -0.97
N ARG A 62 -8.83 -13.75 -1.13
CA ARG A 62 -9.18 -12.93 -2.32
C ARG A 62 -9.42 -11.46 -1.95
N ILE A 63 -8.60 -10.56 -2.52
CA ILE A 63 -8.81 -9.11 -2.47
C ILE A 63 -10.27 -8.82 -2.79
N SER A 64 -10.97 -8.16 -1.88
CA SER A 64 -12.36 -7.76 -2.13
C SER A 64 -12.39 -6.68 -3.23
N LEU A 65 -13.43 -6.65 -4.07
CA LEU A 65 -13.59 -5.58 -5.07
C LEU A 65 -13.52 -4.18 -4.44
N SER A 66 -13.97 -4.04 -3.18
CA SER A 66 -13.82 -2.80 -2.42
C SER A 66 -12.37 -2.43 -2.10
N LEU A 67 -11.51 -3.42 -1.87
CA LEU A 67 -10.09 -3.20 -1.57
C LEU A 67 -9.31 -2.83 -2.84
N GLU A 68 -9.56 -3.52 -3.96
CA GLU A 68 -8.98 -3.12 -5.26
C GLU A 68 -9.38 -1.69 -5.59
N HIS A 69 -10.66 -1.36 -5.50
CA HIS A 69 -11.15 0.00 -5.73
C HIS A 69 -10.45 1.01 -4.82
N ALA A 70 -10.28 0.71 -3.53
CA ALA A 70 -9.59 1.60 -2.60
C ALA A 70 -8.13 1.84 -2.97
N ILE A 71 -7.41 0.80 -3.43
CA ILE A 71 -6.04 0.97 -3.94
C ILE A 71 -6.07 1.86 -5.19
N GLU A 72 -6.97 1.61 -6.13
CA GLU A 72 -7.04 2.36 -7.39
C GLU A 72 -7.49 3.81 -7.22
N SER A 73 -8.35 4.09 -6.23
CA SER A 73 -8.91 5.41 -5.95
C SER A 73 -8.11 6.19 -4.91
N SER A 74 -6.94 5.69 -4.50
CA SER A 74 -6.02 6.38 -3.59
C SER A 74 -4.90 7.11 -4.33
N ARG A 75 -4.59 8.33 -3.88
CA ARG A 75 -3.50 9.12 -4.47
C ARG A 75 -2.10 8.59 -4.09
N ILE A 76 -1.93 8.18 -2.85
CA ILE A 76 -0.67 7.69 -2.27
C ILE A 76 -0.92 6.32 -1.65
N ALA A 77 -0.03 5.36 -1.85
CA ALA A 77 0.02 4.13 -1.05
C ALA A 77 1.20 4.19 -0.09
N ILE A 78 0.93 4.04 1.20
CA ILE A 78 1.95 3.85 2.24
C ILE A 78 1.97 2.36 2.58
N ILE A 79 3.15 1.75 2.49
CA ILE A 79 3.36 0.33 2.79
C ILE A 79 4.20 0.24 4.06
N VAL A 80 3.66 -0.35 5.12
CA VAL A 80 4.38 -0.57 6.37
C VAL A 80 4.94 -1.99 6.39
N PHE A 81 6.18 -2.14 5.92
CA PHE A 81 6.94 -3.39 6.05
C PHE A 81 7.28 -3.63 7.52
N SER A 82 6.88 -4.78 8.03
CA SER A 82 7.10 -5.28 9.38
C SER A 82 7.64 -6.72 9.28
N PRO A 83 8.20 -7.30 10.36
CA PRO A 83 8.88 -8.60 10.31
C PRO A 83 8.07 -9.72 9.65
N ASN A 84 6.75 -9.75 9.84
CA ASN A 84 5.85 -10.77 9.29
C ASN A 84 4.98 -10.25 8.14
N PHE A 85 5.27 -9.07 7.58
CA PHE A 85 4.51 -8.54 6.44
C PHE A 85 4.42 -9.52 5.28
N ALA A 86 5.56 -10.09 4.89
CA ALA A 86 5.61 -11.05 3.79
C ALA A 86 4.97 -12.40 4.15
N ALA A 87 4.65 -12.69 5.41
CA ALA A 87 4.01 -13.95 5.79
C ALA A 87 2.54 -14.00 5.35
N SER A 88 1.90 -12.84 5.17
CA SER A 88 0.54 -12.71 4.67
C SER A 88 0.53 -12.70 3.15
N ALA A 89 -0.01 -13.76 2.53
CA ALA A 89 -0.23 -13.78 1.08
C ALA A 89 -1.12 -12.61 0.61
N TRP A 90 -2.02 -12.15 1.48
CA TRP A 90 -2.83 -10.96 1.25
C TRP A 90 -1.97 -9.71 1.10
N CYS A 91 -1.11 -9.41 2.08
CA CYS A 91 -0.20 -8.26 2.01
C CYS A 91 0.67 -8.30 0.74
N LEU A 92 1.10 -9.49 0.29
CA LEU A 92 1.87 -9.65 -0.95
C LEU A 92 1.03 -9.40 -2.22
N GLN A 93 -0.25 -9.80 -2.23
CA GLN A 93 -1.17 -9.47 -3.32
C GLN A 93 -1.47 -7.97 -3.37
N GLU A 94 -1.72 -7.33 -2.22
CA GLU A 94 -1.90 -5.87 -2.13
C GLU A 94 -0.68 -5.13 -2.65
N LEU A 95 0.52 -5.51 -2.22
CA LEU A 95 1.78 -4.93 -2.66
C LEU A 95 1.94 -4.99 -4.18
N THR A 96 1.59 -6.14 -4.78
CA THR A 96 1.65 -6.34 -6.23
C THR A 96 0.69 -5.38 -6.94
N LYS A 97 -0.55 -5.24 -6.45
CA LYS A 97 -1.55 -4.33 -7.03
C LYS A 97 -1.16 -2.85 -6.86
N ILE A 98 -0.60 -2.48 -5.72
CA ILE A 98 -0.07 -1.12 -5.48
C ILE A 98 1.02 -0.78 -6.51
N LEU A 99 1.96 -1.69 -6.76
CA LEU A 99 3.01 -1.46 -7.75
C LEU A 99 2.48 -1.44 -9.18
N GLU A 100 1.46 -2.26 -9.50
CA GLU A 100 0.74 -2.14 -10.78
C GLU A 100 0.16 -0.73 -10.95
N MET A 101 -0.50 -0.17 -9.93
CA MET A 101 -1.07 1.19 -9.98
C MET A 101 0.02 2.28 -10.05
N LYS A 102 1.15 2.06 -9.38
CA LYS A 102 2.32 2.93 -9.51
C LYS A 102 2.80 3.01 -10.95
N TYR A 103 3.00 1.88 -11.62
CA TYR A 103 3.58 1.83 -12.96
C TYR A 103 2.57 2.20 -14.06
N SER A 104 1.30 1.83 -13.90
CA SER A 104 0.27 2.07 -14.92
C SER A 104 -0.42 3.43 -14.79
N LYS A 105 -0.64 3.92 -13.56
CA LYS A 105 -1.42 5.16 -13.30
C LYS A 105 -0.61 6.26 -12.60
N GLY A 106 0.67 6.02 -12.31
CA GLY A 106 1.55 6.99 -11.67
C GLY A 106 1.24 7.23 -10.18
N GLN A 107 0.60 6.27 -9.51
CA GLN A 107 0.35 6.34 -8.07
C GLN A 107 1.65 6.52 -7.29
N LEU A 108 1.65 7.38 -6.26
CA LEU A 108 2.81 7.58 -5.41
C LEU A 108 2.89 6.46 -4.37
N VAL A 109 4.05 5.83 -4.24
CA VAL A 109 4.26 4.76 -3.26
C VAL A 109 5.35 5.19 -2.27
N ARG A 110 5.12 4.93 -0.98
CA ARG A 110 6.01 5.29 0.11
C ARG A 110 6.18 4.12 1.09
N PRO A 111 7.32 3.40 1.03
CA PRO A 111 7.59 2.35 2.00
C PRO A 111 8.02 2.93 3.36
N VAL A 112 7.58 2.29 4.43
CA VAL A 112 8.02 2.47 5.80
C VAL A 112 8.51 1.12 6.29
N PHE A 113 9.77 1.04 6.70
CA PHE A 113 10.40 -0.17 7.22
C PHE A 113 10.41 -0.09 8.75
N PHE A 114 9.50 -0.83 9.37
CA PHE A 114 9.26 -0.84 10.82
C PHE A 114 9.83 -2.12 11.43
N HIS A 115 10.94 -1.98 12.17
CA HIS A 115 11.69 -3.11 12.77
C HIS A 115 12.11 -4.20 11.76
N VAL A 116 12.35 -3.80 10.52
CA VAL A 116 12.86 -4.68 9.46
C VAL A 116 13.90 -3.92 8.65
N ASP A 117 15.03 -4.57 8.33
CA ASP A 117 16.05 -3.97 7.49
C ASP A 117 15.54 -3.88 6.04
N PRO A 118 15.57 -2.70 5.39
CA PRO A 118 15.21 -2.57 3.98
C PRO A 118 15.99 -3.51 3.05
N SER A 119 17.25 -3.84 3.39
CA SER A 119 18.07 -4.80 2.65
C SER A 119 17.50 -6.22 2.74
N ASP A 120 16.97 -6.63 3.89
CA ASP A 120 16.35 -7.95 4.04
C ASP A 120 15.08 -8.07 3.21
N VAL A 121 14.25 -7.01 3.18
CA VAL A 121 13.07 -6.97 2.30
C VAL A 121 13.49 -7.01 0.83
N ARG A 122 14.51 -6.22 0.45
CA ARG A 122 14.96 -6.05 -0.94
C ARG A 122 15.63 -7.29 -1.53
N LYS A 123 16.45 -7.95 -0.74
CA LYS A 123 17.22 -9.14 -1.14
C LYS A 123 16.52 -10.44 -0.75
N GLN A 124 15.42 -10.34 -0.03
CA GLN A 124 14.69 -11.48 0.54
C GLN A 124 15.62 -12.36 1.38
N THR A 125 16.36 -11.74 2.32
CA THR A 125 17.30 -12.40 3.26
C THR A 125 16.73 -12.47 4.68
N GLY A 126 17.44 -13.17 5.58
CA GLY A 126 16.98 -13.35 6.96
C GLY A 126 15.62 -14.05 7.04
N VAL A 127 14.74 -13.58 7.93
CA VAL A 127 13.41 -14.17 8.12
C VAL A 127 12.53 -14.11 6.87
N ILE A 128 12.75 -13.12 6.00
CA ILE A 128 12.00 -12.98 4.75
C ILE A 128 12.32 -14.13 3.79
N ALA A 129 13.56 -14.64 3.79
CA ALA A 129 13.94 -15.79 2.99
C ALA A 129 13.11 -17.03 3.34
N GLU A 130 13.04 -17.35 4.63
CA GLU A 130 12.29 -18.50 5.17
C GLU A 130 10.79 -18.38 4.89
N ILE A 131 10.24 -17.17 5.02
CA ILE A 131 8.85 -16.88 4.69
C ILE A 131 8.58 -17.14 3.21
N MET A 132 9.44 -16.65 2.31
CA MET A 132 9.23 -16.83 0.88
C MET A 132 9.43 -18.29 0.44
N GLU A 133 10.33 -19.05 1.08
CA GLU A 133 10.45 -20.50 0.84
C GLU A 133 9.17 -21.25 1.25
N ARG A 134 8.51 -20.83 2.33
CA ARG A 134 7.19 -21.37 2.70
C ARG A 134 6.14 -21.07 1.63
N HIS A 135 6.15 -19.87 1.06
CA HIS A 135 5.26 -19.53 -0.05
C HIS A 135 5.53 -20.35 -1.30
N ASP A 136 6.80 -20.64 -1.63
CA ASP A 136 7.13 -21.56 -2.73
C ASP A 136 6.52 -22.96 -2.50
N LYS A 137 6.59 -23.48 -1.28
CA LYS A 137 6.03 -24.80 -0.93
C LYS A 137 4.50 -24.83 -0.96
N VAL A 138 3.85 -23.76 -0.50
CA VAL A 138 2.38 -23.69 -0.39
C VAL A 138 1.73 -23.34 -1.73
N TYR A 139 2.31 -22.40 -2.47
CA TYR A 139 1.71 -21.83 -3.68
C TYR A 139 2.44 -22.23 -4.96
N GLY A 140 3.70 -22.68 -4.93
CA GLY A 140 4.49 -22.98 -6.11
C GLY A 140 4.27 -24.37 -6.74
N GLY A 141 3.14 -25.02 -6.45
CA GLY A 141 2.84 -26.39 -6.91
C GLY A 141 2.51 -26.51 -8.41
N ASP A 142 2.18 -25.39 -9.07
CA ASP A 142 1.87 -25.31 -10.49
C ASP A 142 2.50 -24.06 -11.15
N GLY A 143 2.33 -23.93 -12.47
CA GLY A 143 2.92 -22.83 -13.23
C GLY A 143 2.37 -21.44 -12.83
N ASP A 144 1.07 -21.35 -12.57
CA ASP A 144 0.42 -20.09 -12.18
C ASP A 144 0.86 -19.64 -10.77
N GLY A 145 1.00 -20.60 -9.86
CA GLY A 145 1.49 -20.44 -8.51
C GLY A 145 2.95 -20.03 -8.45
N LEU A 146 3.81 -20.65 -9.27
CA LEU A 146 5.21 -20.24 -9.40
C LEU A 146 5.34 -18.78 -9.89
N GLU A 147 4.57 -18.42 -10.92
CA GLU A 147 4.54 -17.04 -11.44
C GLU A 147 4.00 -16.05 -10.39
N ARG A 148 3.02 -16.46 -9.58
CA ARG A 148 2.51 -15.66 -8.46
C ARG A 148 3.58 -15.38 -7.41
N VAL A 149 4.28 -16.41 -6.94
CA VAL A 149 5.35 -16.23 -5.92
C VAL A 149 6.50 -15.40 -6.48
N LYS A 150 6.84 -15.58 -7.76
CA LYS A 150 7.81 -14.73 -8.45
C LYS A 150 7.40 -13.26 -8.45
N LYS A 151 6.15 -12.94 -8.80
CA LYS A 151 5.62 -11.57 -8.74
C LYS A 151 5.71 -10.98 -7.33
N TRP A 152 5.45 -11.77 -6.29
CA TRP A 152 5.61 -11.32 -4.91
C TRP A 152 7.06 -10.99 -4.57
N ARG A 153 8.03 -11.81 -5.01
CA ARG A 153 9.47 -11.54 -4.82
C ARG A 153 9.90 -10.25 -5.53
N ASP A 154 9.46 -10.07 -6.77
CA ASP A 154 9.75 -8.86 -7.55
C ASP A 154 9.11 -7.62 -6.90
N ALA A 155 7.88 -7.75 -6.41
CA ALA A 155 7.18 -6.67 -5.73
C ALA A 155 7.87 -6.22 -4.42
N LEU A 156 8.33 -7.17 -3.60
CA LEU A 156 9.13 -6.88 -2.39
C LEU A 156 10.42 -6.14 -2.75
N ARG A 157 11.13 -6.61 -3.78
CA ARG A 157 12.36 -6.00 -4.26
C ARG A 157 12.14 -4.57 -4.75
N ASP A 158 11.14 -4.37 -5.60
CA ASP A 158 10.82 -3.09 -6.22
C ASP A 158 10.42 -2.06 -5.17
N ALA A 159 9.49 -2.41 -4.30
CA ALA A 159 9.05 -1.53 -3.23
C ALA A 159 10.20 -1.16 -2.27
N ALA A 160 11.09 -2.11 -1.96
CA ALA A 160 12.24 -1.87 -1.10
C ALA A 160 13.37 -1.05 -1.76
N ASN A 161 13.29 -0.80 -3.06
CA ASN A 161 14.16 0.12 -3.80
C ASN A 161 13.60 1.56 -3.86
N LEU A 162 12.36 1.78 -3.45
CA LEU A 162 11.77 3.12 -3.40
C LEU A 162 12.28 3.91 -2.19
N SER A 163 12.37 5.24 -2.34
CA SER A 163 12.66 6.13 -1.22
C SER A 163 11.57 6.05 -0.16
N GLY A 164 11.96 5.81 1.09
CA GLY A 164 11.06 5.65 2.22
C GLY A 164 11.72 5.96 3.55
N TRP A 165 11.06 5.54 4.64
CA TRP A 165 11.54 5.74 6.00
C TRP A 165 11.91 4.42 6.64
N HIS A 166 13.05 4.37 7.29
CA HIS A 166 13.47 3.21 8.07
C HIS A 166 13.48 3.60 9.55
N SER A 167 12.75 2.83 10.35
CA SER A 167 12.74 2.92 11.81
C SER A 167 13.37 1.66 12.37
N SER A 168 14.69 1.67 12.51
CA SER A 168 15.38 0.76 13.42
C SER A 168 15.12 1.22 14.86
N ASN A 169 15.11 0.30 15.83
CA ASN A 169 15.15 0.72 17.24
C ASN A 169 16.29 1.72 17.44
N GLY A 170 16.01 2.80 18.17
CA GLY A 170 17.03 3.59 18.86
C GLY A 170 17.50 2.86 20.11
#